data_AF-A0A9D4J9V8-F1
#
_entry.id   AF-A0A9D4J9V8-F1
#
_cell.length_a   1.000
_cell.length_b   1.000
_cell.length_c   1.000
_cell.angle_alpha   90.00
_cell.angle_beta   90.00
_cell.angle_gamma   90.00
#
_symmetry.space_group_name_H-M   'P 1'
#
loop_
_entity.id
_entity.type
_entity.pdbx_description
1 polymer ?
#
loop_
_entity_poly.entity_id
_entity_poly.type
_entity_poly.pdbx_seq_one_letter_code
_entity_poly.pdbx_strand_id
1 'polypeptide(L)'
;MGNSSGSSSGSNGGWKSYVRYRTSNDERNVNNHEFSSITDDSDDTILEMWIHKTNLFHIQLTSLILHHAFIVMRGRRWWWSIEKHSDGITLQRHSCEREVKEYFRGDRRSIIDWVTCLSKKSTEFRISSLMTRLSNEQEVYKGYDTVNSNCQHFAYRVFNWY
;
A
#
# COMPACT_ATOMS: atom_id res chain seq x y z
N MET A 1 30.84 18.34 -34.14
CA MET A 1 29.58 17.56 -34.16
C MET A 1 29.44 16.90 -32.80
N GLY A 2 28.81 17.58 -31.85
CA GLY A 2 28.57 17.06 -30.50
C GLY A 2 27.08 16.91 -30.31
N ASN A 3 26.60 15.68 -30.23
CA ASN A 3 25.27 15.37 -29.71
C ASN A 3 25.47 14.54 -28.45
N SER A 4 25.44 15.21 -27.31
CA SER A 4 25.28 14.57 -26.01
C SER A 4 23.81 14.77 -25.62
N SER A 5 23.01 13.75 -25.93
CA SER A 5 21.61 13.66 -25.52
C SER A 5 21.55 13.68 -24.00
N GLY A 6 21.10 14.80 -23.44
CA GLY A 6 20.83 14.93 -22.02
C GLY A 6 19.72 13.97 -21.61
N SER A 7 20.07 13.00 -20.79
CA SER A 7 19.13 12.09 -20.13
C SER A 7 18.20 12.93 -19.24
N SER A 8 16.94 13.02 -19.62
CA SER A 8 15.88 13.62 -18.81
C SER A 8 15.71 12.83 -17.52
N SER A 9 16.26 13.36 -16.44
CA SER A 9 16.09 12.86 -15.07
C SER A 9 14.63 13.00 -14.66
N GLY A 10 13.90 11.89 -14.67
CA GLY A 10 12.54 11.81 -14.16
C GLY A 10 12.51 12.15 -12.67
N SER A 11 11.65 13.09 -12.32
CA SER A 11 11.37 13.64 -11.01
C SER A 11 11.31 12.60 -9.88
N ASN A 12 12.31 12.62 -8.99
CA ASN A 12 12.24 11.99 -7.67
C ASN A 12 11.21 12.75 -6.81
N GLY A 13 9.93 12.36 -6.89
CA GLY A 13 8.99 12.65 -5.80
C GLY A 13 9.58 12.05 -4.53
N GLY A 14 9.91 12.89 -3.55
CA GLY A 14 10.79 12.52 -2.43
C GLY A 14 10.28 11.32 -1.63
N TRP A 15 10.75 10.13 -2.00
CA TRP A 15 10.42 8.86 -1.37
C TRP A 15 10.65 8.95 0.15
N LYS A 16 9.69 8.42 0.91
CA LYS A 16 9.73 8.44 2.36
C LYS A 16 10.01 7.04 2.91
N SER A 17 11.09 6.93 3.67
CA SER A 17 11.53 5.68 4.31
C SER A 17 10.83 5.41 5.64
N TYR A 18 9.51 5.57 5.66
CA TYR A 18 8.64 5.28 6.80
C TYR A 18 7.32 4.69 6.31
N VAL A 19 6.57 4.04 7.21
CA VAL A 19 5.17 3.70 6.96
C VAL A 19 4.31 4.83 7.48
N ARG A 20 3.49 5.42 6.60
CA ARG A 20 2.43 6.34 7.03
C ARG A 20 1.31 5.51 7.64
N TYR A 21 1.11 5.65 8.94
CA TYR A 21 0.04 4.99 9.67
C TYR A 21 -1.15 5.93 9.84
N ARG A 22 -2.35 5.49 9.45
CA ARG A 22 -3.57 6.29 9.53
C ARG A 22 -4.72 5.55 10.20
N THR A 23 -5.43 6.25 11.06
CA THR A 23 -6.70 5.84 11.65
C THR A 23 -7.79 6.83 11.24
N SER A 24 -9.03 6.66 11.73
CA SER A 24 -10.08 7.66 11.53
C SER A 24 -9.77 9.02 12.17
N ASN A 25 -8.92 9.04 13.20
CA ASN A 25 -8.72 10.20 14.06
C ASN A 25 -7.27 10.73 14.06
N ASP A 26 -6.34 10.01 13.46
CA ASP A 26 -4.90 10.31 13.54
C ASP A 26 -4.14 9.85 12.28
N GLU A 27 -3.08 10.57 11.92
CA GLU A 27 -2.12 10.20 10.88
C GLU A 27 -0.71 10.48 11.40
N ARG A 28 0.15 9.46 11.41
CA ARG A 28 1.53 9.57 11.90
C ARG A 28 2.49 8.78 11.03
N ASN A 29 3.75 9.22 10.99
CA ASN A 29 4.81 8.49 10.33
C ASN A 29 5.43 7.53 11.34
N VAL A 30 5.51 6.26 10.98
CA VAL A 30 6.11 5.23 11.83
C VAL A 30 7.37 4.75 11.14
N ASN A 31 8.51 4.94 11.80
CA ASN A 31 9.80 4.46 11.33
C ASN A 31 10.02 3.00 11.76
N ASN A 32 11.01 2.33 11.17
CA ASN A 32 11.29 0.92 11.49
C ASN A 32 11.51 0.66 13.00
N HIS A 33 12.09 1.62 13.73
CA HIS A 33 12.32 1.53 15.17
C HIS A 33 11.04 1.65 16.02
N GLU A 34 9.94 2.11 15.43
CA GLU A 34 8.67 2.43 16.11
C GLU A 34 7.53 1.48 15.71
N PHE A 35 7.83 0.45 14.91
CA PHE A 35 6.81 -0.54 14.51
C PHE A 35 6.24 -1.32 15.68
N SER A 36 7.03 -1.54 16.73
CA SER A 36 6.58 -2.14 17.99
C SER A 36 5.74 -1.20 18.85
N SER A 37 5.72 0.11 18.57
CA SER A 37 4.98 1.12 19.37
C SER A 37 3.64 1.52 18.76
N ILE A 38 3.13 0.82 17.73
CA ILE A 38 1.71 0.90 17.33
C ILE A 38 0.88 0.07 18.32
N THR A 39 0.99 0.34 19.62
CA THR A 39 0.69 -0.63 20.69
C THR A 39 -0.77 -1.08 20.76
N ASP A 40 -1.72 -0.23 20.40
CA ASP A 40 -3.14 -0.56 20.65
C ASP A 40 -3.75 -1.38 19.51
N ASP A 41 -3.27 -1.18 18.29
CA ASP A 41 -3.81 -1.81 17.08
C ASP A 41 -2.88 -2.88 16.48
N SER A 42 -1.60 -2.92 16.86
CA SER A 42 -0.64 -3.91 16.37
C SER A 42 -1.01 -5.35 16.74
N ASP A 43 -1.80 -5.52 17.80
CA ASP A 43 -2.28 -6.82 18.27
C ASP A 43 -3.53 -7.30 17.52
N ASP A 44 -4.06 -6.53 16.56
CA ASP A 44 -5.17 -7.01 15.76
C ASP A 44 -4.76 -8.20 14.90
N THR A 45 -5.52 -9.30 15.02
CA THR A 45 -5.31 -10.53 14.26
C THR A 45 -6.06 -10.44 12.95
N ILE A 46 -5.34 -10.50 11.83
CA ILE A 46 -5.88 -10.62 10.48
C ILE A 46 -6.36 -12.06 10.25
N LEU A 47 -7.55 -12.19 9.68
CA LEU A 47 -8.25 -13.45 9.40
C LEU A 47 -8.40 -13.71 7.89
N GLU A 48 -8.48 -12.63 7.11
CA GLU A 48 -8.62 -12.69 5.66
C GLU A 48 -7.85 -11.55 4.99
N MET A 49 -7.38 -11.80 3.78
CA MET A 49 -6.64 -10.85 2.97
C MET A 49 -7.10 -10.90 1.52
N TRP A 50 -7.12 -9.73 0.87
CA TRP A 50 -7.50 -9.56 -0.53
C TRP A 50 -6.50 -8.67 -1.25
N ILE A 51 -6.18 -9.03 -2.49
CA ILE A 51 -5.57 -8.11 -3.45
C ILE A 51 -6.70 -7.40 -4.19
N HIS A 52 -6.69 -6.08 -4.16
CA HIS A 52 -7.60 -5.23 -4.91
C HIS A 52 -6.86 -4.42 -5.97
N LYS A 53 -7.59 -4.02 -7.01
CA LYS A 53 -7.12 -3.05 -7.99
C LYS A 53 -8.12 -1.92 -8.24
N THR A 54 -7.58 -0.78 -8.67
CA THR A 54 -8.32 0.36 -9.20
C THR A 54 -7.56 0.99 -10.38
N ASN A 55 -8.27 1.71 -11.25
CA ASN A 55 -7.66 2.36 -12.41
C ASN A 55 -6.91 3.64 -12.00
N LEU A 56 -5.77 3.91 -12.65
CA LEU A 56 -4.93 5.08 -12.34
C LEU A 56 -5.44 6.40 -12.99
N PHE A 57 -6.13 6.34 -14.13
CA PHE A 57 -6.62 7.52 -14.87
C PHE A 57 -7.90 7.24 -15.66
N HIS A 58 -8.69 8.29 -15.89
CA HIS A 58 -10.00 8.26 -16.56
C HIS A 58 -9.93 8.14 -18.11
N ILE A 59 -8.78 8.36 -18.74
CA ILE A 59 -8.61 8.32 -20.20
C ILE A 59 -7.52 7.29 -20.52
N GLN A 60 -7.91 6.04 -20.75
CA GLN A 60 -6.99 4.95 -21.12
C GLN A 60 -6.95 4.80 -22.65
N LEU A 61 -5.91 5.32 -23.31
CA LEU A 61 -5.70 5.11 -24.76
C LEU A 61 -4.62 4.05 -25.09
N THR A 62 -3.96 3.45 -24.11
CA THR A 62 -3.07 2.31 -24.34
C THR A 62 -3.32 1.23 -23.29
N SER A 63 -4.04 0.20 -23.69
CA SER A 63 -4.38 -0.98 -22.92
C SER A 63 -3.13 -1.78 -22.55
N LEU A 64 -2.93 -2.02 -21.24
CA LEU A 64 -2.62 -3.34 -20.64
C LEU A 64 -1.99 -3.30 -19.23
N ILE A 65 -1.40 -2.20 -18.73
CA ILE A 65 -0.50 -2.29 -17.54
C ILE A 65 -0.74 -1.23 -16.41
N LEU A 66 -1.56 -0.20 -16.60
CA LEU A 66 -1.71 0.89 -15.62
C LEU A 66 -2.90 0.74 -14.67
N HIS A 67 -2.81 -0.19 -13.72
CA HIS A 67 -3.70 -0.22 -12.54
C HIS A 67 -2.90 -0.06 -11.25
N HIS A 68 -3.54 0.53 -10.25
CA HIS A 68 -3.03 0.56 -8.89
C HIS A 68 -3.53 -0.68 -8.15
N ALA A 69 -2.63 -1.39 -7.48
CA ALA A 69 -2.98 -2.53 -6.66
C ALA A 69 -2.62 -2.29 -5.19
N PHE A 70 -3.48 -2.79 -4.32
CA PHE A 70 -3.36 -2.65 -2.87
C PHE A 70 -3.95 -3.85 -2.16
N ILE A 71 -3.64 -3.97 -0.87
CA ILE A 71 -4.14 -5.05 -0.02
C ILE A 71 -5.23 -4.50 0.89
N VAL A 72 -6.35 -5.23 0.99
CA VAL A 72 -7.33 -5.07 2.07
C VAL A 72 -7.21 -6.30 2.97
N MET A 73 -7.36 -6.12 4.27
CA MET A 73 -7.33 -7.19 5.27
C MET A 73 -8.47 -7.02 6.27
N ARG A 74 -9.03 -8.14 6.70
CA ARG A 74 -10.03 -8.20 7.76
C ARG A 74 -9.36 -8.67 9.03
N GLY A 75 -9.26 -7.77 9.99
CA GLY A 75 -8.87 -8.07 11.36
C GLY A 75 -10.06 -8.51 12.22
N ARG A 76 -9.77 -8.88 13.47
CA ARG A 76 -10.81 -9.14 14.49
C ARG A 76 -11.49 -7.85 14.92
N ARG A 77 -10.74 -6.75 14.97
CA ARG A 77 -11.22 -5.45 15.44
C ARG A 77 -11.42 -4.45 14.29
N TRP A 78 -10.51 -4.45 13.33
CA TRP A 78 -10.50 -3.44 12.28
C TRP A 78 -10.43 -4.04 10.89
N TRP A 79 -10.90 -3.28 9.91
CA TRP A 79 -10.50 -3.44 8.54
C TRP A 79 -9.24 -2.63 8.29
N TRP A 80 -8.36 -3.17 7.47
CA TRP A 80 -7.05 -2.58 7.18
C TRP A 80 -6.84 -2.50 5.67
N SER A 81 -6.08 -1.51 5.22
CA SER A 81 -5.48 -1.54 3.90
C SER A 81 -4.01 -1.11 3.94
N ILE A 82 -3.20 -1.77 3.11
CA ILE A 82 -1.79 -1.41 2.92
C ILE A 82 -1.48 -1.28 1.44
N GLU A 83 -0.73 -0.23 1.10
CA GLU A 83 -0.36 0.07 -0.26
C GLU A 83 0.90 0.91 -0.38
N LYS A 84 1.51 0.83 -1.56
CA LYS A 84 2.72 1.55 -1.92
C LYS A 84 2.41 2.56 -3.02
N HIS A 85 2.73 3.82 -2.77
CA HIS A 85 2.66 4.92 -3.74
C HIS A 85 4.06 5.47 -4.03
N SER A 86 4.15 6.45 -4.94
CA SER A 86 5.41 7.11 -5.27
C SER A 86 6.05 7.83 -4.07
N ASP A 87 5.26 8.23 -3.07
CA ASP A 87 5.73 8.93 -1.88
C ASP A 87 6.05 8.00 -0.69
N GLY A 88 5.72 6.72 -0.75
CA GLY A 88 6.01 5.75 0.32
C GLY A 88 4.94 4.67 0.50
N ILE A 89 4.99 4.01 1.66
CA ILE A 89 4.01 2.99 2.06
C ILE A 89 3.01 3.58 3.04
N THR A 90 1.73 3.30 2.85
CA THR A 90 0.66 3.69 3.77
C THR A 90 -0.05 2.45 4.29
N LEU A 91 -0.21 2.38 5.61
CA LEU A 91 -1.06 1.44 6.32
C LEU A 91 -2.19 2.23 6.98
N GLN A 92 -3.43 1.91 6.65
CA GLN A 92 -4.59 2.56 7.27
C GLN A 92 -5.57 1.54 7.80
N ARG A 93 -6.37 1.95 8.79
CA ARG A 93 -7.44 1.13 9.34
C ARG A 93 -8.74 1.91 9.53
N HIS A 94 -9.86 1.19 9.49
CA HIS A 94 -11.17 1.70 9.82
C HIS A 94 -12.08 0.58 10.35
N SER A 95 -13.13 0.92 11.09
CA SER A 95 -14.15 -0.06 11.51
C SER A 95 -15.05 -0.54 10.38
N CYS A 96 -14.97 0.10 9.21
CA CYS A 96 -15.83 -0.14 8.06
C CYS A 96 -14.97 -0.57 6.87
N GLU A 97 -15.30 -1.71 6.25
CA GLU A 97 -14.61 -2.23 5.06
C GLU A 97 -14.53 -1.18 3.96
N ARG A 98 -15.66 -0.50 3.70
CA ARG A 98 -15.77 0.47 2.61
C ARG A 98 -14.74 1.58 2.73
N GLU A 99 -14.46 2.05 3.94
CA GLU A 99 -13.53 3.16 4.18
C GLU A 99 -12.08 2.76 3.86
N VAL A 100 -11.66 1.52 4.13
CA VAL A 100 -10.30 1.09 3.75
C VAL A 100 -10.21 0.66 2.28
N LYS A 101 -11.32 0.18 1.73
CA LYS A 101 -11.39 -0.37 0.37
C LYS A 101 -11.56 0.72 -0.69
N GLU A 102 -12.43 1.69 -0.47
CA GLU A 102 -12.78 2.72 -1.46
C GLU A 102 -12.04 4.04 -1.27
N TYR A 103 -11.49 4.30 -0.07
CA TYR A 103 -10.79 5.54 0.23
C TYR A 103 -9.32 5.27 0.54
N PHE A 104 -8.47 6.19 0.10
CA PHE A 104 -7.05 6.26 0.40
C PHE A 104 -6.78 7.60 1.07
N ARG A 105 -6.31 7.59 2.32
CA ARG A 105 -6.00 8.82 3.07
C ARG A 105 -7.16 9.83 3.13
N GLY A 106 -8.39 9.33 3.13
CA GLY A 106 -9.62 10.13 3.16
C GLY A 106 -10.16 10.54 1.79
N ASP A 107 -9.38 10.36 0.72
CA ASP A 107 -9.81 10.64 -0.65
C ASP A 107 -10.32 9.37 -1.31
N ARG A 108 -11.40 9.48 -2.10
CA ARG A 108 -11.93 8.33 -2.83
C ARG A 108 -10.91 7.87 -3.88
N ARG A 109 -10.56 6.58 -3.88
CA ARG A 109 -9.53 5.99 -4.76
C ARG A 109 -9.85 6.16 -6.25
N SER A 110 -11.11 6.03 -6.61
CA SER A 110 -11.60 6.29 -7.96
C SER A 110 -13.00 6.86 -7.90
N ILE A 111 -13.20 7.92 -8.68
CA ILE A 111 -14.50 8.59 -8.83
C ILE A 111 -15.39 7.84 -9.83
N ILE A 112 -14.78 7.12 -10.78
CA ILE A 112 -15.46 6.57 -11.97
C ILE A 112 -15.51 5.04 -11.96
N ASP A 113 -14.51 4.36 -11.40
CA ASP A 113 -14.37 2.91 -11.51
C ASP A 113 -14.46 2.18 -10.16
N TRP A 114 -15.04 0.98 -10.22
CA TRP A 114 -15.21 0.10 -9.06
C TRP A 114 -13.88 -0.54 -8.66
N VAL A 115 -13.64 -0.62 -7.35
CA VAL A 115 -12.55 -1.41 -6.79
C VAL A 115 -12.82 -2.89 -7.04
N THR A 116 -11.93 -3.56 -7.78
CA THR A 116 -12.08 -4.97 -8.16
C THR A 116 -11.20 -5.84 -7.28
N CYS A 117 -11.73 -6.97 -6.79
CA CYS A 117 -10.95 -8.00 -6.11
C CYS A 117 -10.22 -8.88 -7.15
N LEU A 118 -8.92 -9.03 -7.02
CA LEU A 118 -8.09 -9.89 -7.85
C LEU A 118 -7.85 -11.26 -7.23
N SER A 119 -7.65 -11.31 -5.91
CA SER A 119 -7.38 -12.54 -5.18
C SER A 119 -7.85 -12.40 -3.73
N LYS A 120 -8.20 -13.53 -3.11
CA LYS A 120 -8.64 -13.64 -1.72
C LYS A 120 -8.00 -14.86 -1.09
N LYS A 121 -7.65 -14.78 0.20
CA LYS A 121 -7.40 -15.96 1.02
C LYS A 121 -7.75 -15.77 2.48
N SER A 122 -7.98 -16.88 3.16
CA SER A 122 -7.94 -16.96 4.63
C SER A 122 -6.50 -17.01 5.09
N THR A 123 -6.20 -16.36 6.21
CA THR A 123 -4.86 -16.30 6.78
C THR A 123 -4.96 -15.98 8.27
N GLU A 124 -3.89 -16.17 9.04
CA GLU A 124 -3.88 -15.79 10.45
C GLU A 124 -2.53 -15.20 10.85
N PHE A 125 -2.47 -13.89 11.06
CA PHE A 125 -1.28 -13.20 11.54
C PHE A 125 -1.64 -11.90 12.26
N ARG A 126 -0.73 -11.35 13.07
CA ARG A 126 -0.92 -10.05 13.73
C ARG A 126 -0.42 -8.91 12.88
N ILE A 127 -1.03 -7.73 12.98
CA ILE A 127 -0.50 -6.51 12.32
C ILE A 127 0.96 -6.24 12.70
N SER A 128 1.35 -6.47 13.95
CA SER A 128 2.77 -6.41 14.38
C SER A 128 3.68 -7.32 13.56
N SER A 129 3.23 -8.51 13.17
CA SER A 129 3.98 -9.41 12.29
C SER A 129 4.16 -8.81 10.89
N LEU A 130 3.14 -8.16 10.33
CA LEU A 130 3.24 -7.46 9.04
C LEU A 130 4.24 -6.32 9.12
N MET A 131 4.16 -5.47 10.15
CA MET A 131 5.10 -4.38 10.35
C MET A 131 6.54 -4.88 10.50
N THR A 132 6.73 -5.93 11.31
CA THR A 132 8.03 -6.59 11.47
C THR A 132 8.56 -7.11 10.13
N ARG A 133 7.70 -7.70 9.30
CA ARG A 133 8.08 -8.20 7.97
C ARG A 133 8.46 -7.05 7.03
N LEU A 134 7.70 -5.96 7.00
CA LEU A 134 8.04 -4.76 6.21
C LEU A 134 9.42 -4.21 6.55
N SER A 135 9.77 -4.20 7.84
CA SER A 135 11.11 -3.79 8.31
C SER A 135 12.19 -4.79 7.88
N ASN A 136 11.99 -6.08 8.16
CA ASN A 136 12.98 -7.12 7.86
C ASN A 136 13.28 -7.23 6.36
N GLU A 137 12.25 -7.09 5.52
CA GLU A 137 12.36 -7.13 4.06
C GLU A 137 12.82 -5.78 3.47
N GLN A 138 13.07 -4.78 4.32
CA GLN A 138 13.49 -3.42 3.94
C GLN A 138 12.53 -2.74 2.94
N GLU A 139 11.23 -3.05 2.96
CA GLU A 139 10.28 -2.53 1.98
C GLU A 139 10.17 -1.00 2.00
N VAL A 140 10.32 -0.36 3.17
CA VAL A 140 10.33 1.12 3.30
C VAL A 140 11.55 1.77 2.63
N TYR A 141 12.62 1.02 2.36
CA TYR A 141 13.81 1.51 1.66
C TYR A 141 13.78 1.18 0.18
N LYS A 142 12.88 0.30 -0.27
CA LYS A 142 12.67 0.01 -1.68
C LYS A 142 11.88 1.16 -2.29
N GLY A 143 12.59 2.14 -2.87
CA GLY A 143 11.99 3.23 -3.64
C GLY A 143 10.95 2.76 -4.66
N TYR A 144 10.10 3.68 -5.12
CA TYR A 144 9.16 3.37 -6.18
C TYR A 144 9.89 3.26 -7.51
N ASP A 145 9.94 2.05 -8.06
CA ASP A 145 10.38 1.80 -9.43
C ASP A 145 9.13 1.40 -10.22
N THR A 146 8.80 2.18 -11.25
CA THR A 146 7.63 1.94 -12.12
C THR A 146 7.70 0.58 -12.80
N VAL A 147 8.89 0.02 -12.99
CA VAL A 147 9.12 -1.25 -13.71
C VAL A 147 9.22 -2.44 -12.74
N ASN A 148 10.01 -2.37 -11.67
CA ASN A 148 10.32 -3.56 -10.85
C ASN A 148 9.84 -3.51 -9.39
N SER A 149 9.40 -2.35 -8.89
CA SER A 149 9.03 -2.19 -7.47
C SER A 149 7.86 -1.21 -7.28
N ASN A 150 6.85 -1.39 -8.12
CA ASN A 150 5.61 -0.61 -8.11
C ASN A 150 4.58 -1.20 -7.11
N CYS A 151 3.38 -0.60 -7.08
CA CYS A 151 2.29 -1.00 -6.21
C CYS A 151 1.81 -2.45 -6.43
N GLN A 152 1.83 -2.93 -7.68
CA GLN A 152 1.43 -4.30 -8.02
C GLN A 152 2.41 -5.30 -7.41
N HIS A 153 3.71 -5.14 -7.67
CA HIS A 153 4.72 -6.01 -7.08
C HIS A 153 4.69 -5.99 -5.56
N PHE A 154 4.47 -4.82 -4.95
CA PHE A 154 4.31 -4.70 -3.50
C PHE A 154 3.10 -5.48 -2.97
N ALA A 155 1.92 -5.29 -3.56
CA ALA A 155 0.70 -5.99 -3.13
C ALA A 155 0.86 -7.51 -3.24
N TYR A 156 1.40 -8.03 -4.35
CA TYR A 156 1.64 -9.46 -4.51
C TYR A 156 2.68 -10.01 -3.52
N ARG A 157 3.75 -9.25 -3.21
CA ARG A 157 4.72 -9.66 -2.18
C ARG A 157 4.08 -9.78 -0.80
N VAL A 158 3.36 -8.74 -0.37
CA VAL A 158 2.67 -8.71 0.93
C VAL A 158 1.67 -9.85 1.01
N PHE A 159 0.91 -10.09 -0.06
CA PHE A 159 -0.01 -11.21 -0.13
C PHE A 159 0.73 -12.54 0.06
N ASN A 160 1.81 -12.80 -0.67
CA ASN A 160 2.50 -14.09 -0.64
C ASN A 160 3.31 -14.39 0.63
N TRP A 161 3.48 -13.43 1.54
CA TRP A 161 4.12 -13.70 2.84
C TRP A 161 3.27 -14.55 3.80
N TYR A 162 1.95 -14.55 3.59
CA TYR A 162 0.96 -15.17 4.47
C TYR A 162 0.08 -16.17 3.74
#